data_AF-A0A7C2T453-F1
#
_entry.id   AF-A0A7C2T453-F1
#
_cell.length_a   1.000
_cell.length_b   1.000
_cell.length_c   1.000
_cell.angle_alpha   90.00
_cell.angle_beta   90.00
_cell.angle_gamma   90.00
#
_symmetry.space_group_name_H-M   'P 1'
#
loop_
_entity.id
_entity.type
_entity.pdbx_description
1 polymer ?
#
loop_
_entity_poly.entity_id
_entity_poly.type
_entity_poly.pdbx_seq_one_letter_code
_entity_poly.pdbx_strand_id
1 'polypeptide(L)'
;MLGQNHVGNRDRRDDKSHQPCRRCHLEGAAAPRSHGPRNAVSSRPSPDDDGARRNGRDHRAAIAVFLHRAELRRRSRRSVGRTRARSCRRFLAARKALGRKPPEGRKAEAVTPGFPDWSRAIYARTGAEPLLLRLQDAHGLNVNMLLWCLWCGTAFREPPEIVLRKAIDLSSRWTLAATAPLRSVRRNLKTPPRQAPPDAARRLRDSVKAVELAAEDIEQRMLEALAREDLAPAEEAGGAGRARRNLAAYVRLADAARTPGFSVSLLESLIELTFPPSESDGESA
;
A
#
# COMPACT_ATOMS: atom_id res chain seq x y z
N MET A 1 -42.92 -49.17 -9.61
CA MET A 1 -43.93 -50.24 -9.69
C MET A 1 -44.89 -49.89 -10.81
N LEU A 2 -45.26 -50.90 -11.64
CA LEU A 2 -46.20 -50.87 -12.77
C LEU A 2 -45.67 -50.06 -13.99
N GLY A 3 -45.73 -50.51 -15.24
CA GLY A 3 -46.35 -51.65 -15.90
C GLY A 3 -46.04 -51.54 -17.41
N GLN A 4 -46.09 -52.66 -18.12
CA GLN A 4 -45.54 -52.89 -19.46
C GLN A 4 -46.46 -52.49 -20.65
N ASN A 5 -45.87 -52.55 -21.87
CA ASN A 5 -46.47 -52.86 -23.20
C ASN A 5 -47.24 -51.72 -23.92
N HIS A 6 -47.27 -51.54 -25.26
CA HIS A 6 -46.88 -52.35 -26.41
C HIS A 6 -46.84 -51.46 -27.70
N VAL A 7 -45.89 -51.74 -28.61
CA VAL A 7 -45.96 -51.87 -30.08
C VAL A 7 -46.81 -50.92 -30.94
N GLY A 8 -46.20 -50.37 -32.02
CA GLY A 8 -46.94 -49.93 -33.22
C GLY A 8 -46.14 -49.10 -34.24
N ASN A 9 -45.56 -49.76 -35.23
CA ASN A 9 -44.68 -49.26 -36.29
C ASN A 9 -45.45 -48.63 -37.49
N ARG A 10 -44.84 -47.64 -38.17
CA ARG A 10 -44.63 -47.52 -39.65
C ARG A 10 -44.94 -46.14 -40.27
N ASP A 11 -43.97 -45.73 -41.09
CA ASP A 11 -44.09 -45.06 -42.40
C ASP A 11 -44.68 -43.63 -42.41
N ARG A 12 -44.18 -42.62 -43.15
CA ARG A 12 -43.28 -42.57 -44.32
C ARG A 12 -43.05 -41.10 -44.72
N ARG A 13 -41.87 -40.84 -45.32
CA ARG A 13 -41.55 -39.85 -46.40
C ARG A 13 -41.52 -38.36 -46.04
N ASP A 14 -40.34 -37.73 -46.18
CA ASP A 14 -39.81 -37.01 -47.37
C ASP A 14 -40.47 -35.61 -47.47
N ASP A 15 -39.83 -34.48 -47.76
CA ASP A 15 -38.66 -34.23 -48.58
C ASP A 15 -38.09 -32.81 -48.30
N LYS A 16 -36.87 -32.63 -48.79
CA LYS A 16 -35.90 -31.53 -48.86
C LYS A 16 -36.48 -30.14 -49.23
N SER A 17 -35.80 -28.99 -49.08
CA SER A 17 -34.57 -28.53 -49.76
C SER A 17 -34.29 -27.05 -49.34
N HIS A 18 -33.10 -26.64 -48.89
CA HIS A 18 -31.98 -26.03 -49.66
C HIS A 18 -32.30 -24.72 -50.44
N GLN A 19 -31.78 -23.57 -49.96
CA GLN A 19 -30.63 -22.78 -50.50
C GLN A 19 -31.06 -21.59 -51.44
N PRO A 20 -30.18 -20.70 -51.98
CA PRO A 20 -29.34 -19.68 -51.33
C PRO A 20 -29.26 -18.30 -52.10
N CYS A 21 -28.42 -17.37 -51.60
CA CYS A 21 -27.65 -16.28 -52.27
C CYS A 21 -28.34 -15.13 -53.06
N ARG A 22 -27.93 -13.87 -52.80
CA ARG A 22 -27.18 -12.98 -53.75
C ARG A 22 -26.81 -11.60 -53.15
N ARG A 23 -25.83 -10.97 -53.81
CA ARG A 23 -24.96 -9.82 -53.49
C ARG A 23 -25.29 -8.66 -54.47
N CYS A 24 -25.12 -7.38 -54.09
CA CYS A 24 -24.83 -6.23 -54.99
C CYS A 24 -24.34 -4.98 -54.22
N HIS A 25 -23.54 -4.14 -54.89
CA HIS A 25 -22.73 -2.98 -54.43
C HIS A 25 -23.30 -1.60 -54.87
N LEU A 26 -22.59 -0.52 -54.45
CA LEU A 26 -22.43 0.86 -55.01
C LEU A 26 -23.18 2.00 -54.27
N GLU A 27 -22.48 2.91 -53.56
CA GLU A 27 -21.81 4.18 -53.97
C GLU A 27 -22.77 5.41 -54.11
N GLY A 28 -22.42 6.56 -53.51
CA GLY A 28 -23.08 7.86 -53.82
C GLY A 28 -22.92 8.98 -52.79
N ALA A 29 -22.34 10.11 -53.20
CA ALA A 29 -21.79 11.24 -52.44
C ALA A 29 -22.75 12.35 -51.90
N ALA A 30 -22.21 13.09 -50.91
CA ALA A 30 -22.20 14.56 -50.68
C ALA A 30 -23.46 15.43 -50.43
N ALA A 31 -23.34 16.29 -49.40
CA ALA A 31 -24.22 17.42 -48.99
C ALA A 31 -24.03 18.70 -49.86
N PRO A 32 -24.82 19.80 -49.71
CA PRO A 32 -24.55 20.82 -48.67
C PRO A 32 -25.71 21.75 -48.18
N ARG A 33 -25.55 22.24 -46.93
CA ARG A 33 -25.72 23.60 -46.34
C ARG A 33 -26.93 24.54 -46.65
N SER A 34 -27.48 25.13 -45.57
CA SER A 34 -27.81 26.58 -45.41
C SER A 34 -27.99 26.92 -43.90
N HIS A 35 -27.14 27.78 -43.31
CA HIS A 35 -27.30 29.21 -42.93
C HIS A 35 -28.30 29.54 -41.79
N GLY A 36 -27.77 30.17 -40.71
CA GLY A 36 -28.48 30.70 -39.51
C GLY A 36 -29.28 32.00 -39.76
N PRO A 37 -29.56 32.91 -38.79
CA PRO A 37 -28.81 33.23 -37.56
C PRO A 37 -29.63 33.58 -36.26
N ARG A 38 -28.88 33.68 -35.14
CA ARG A 38 -28.96 34.58 -33.95
C ARG A 38 -30.30 35.15 -33.45
N ASN A 39 -30.53 35.04 -32.14
CA ASN A 39 -30.87 36.19 -31.27
C ASN A 39 -30.53 35.93 -29.79
N ALA A 40 -29.99 36.96 -29.14
CA ALA A 40 -29.76 37.06 -27.71
C ALA A 40 -31.01 37.62 -27.01
N VAL A 41 -31.20 37.32 -25.72
CA VAL A 41 -31.67 38.25 -24.68
C VAL A 41 -31.68 37.55 -23.32
N SER A 42 -31.16 38.27 -22.34
CA SER A 42 -31.13 38.05 -20.90
C SER A 42 -32.51 37.88 -20.27
N SER A 43 -32.61 37.03 -19.24
CA SER A 43 -33.54 37.22 -18.12
C SER A 43 -33.07 36.40 -16.91
N ARG A 44 -32.72 37.07 -15.81
CA ARG A 44 -32.85 36.55 -14.43
C ARG A 44 -34.14 37.13 -13.85
N PRO A 45 -34.83 36.38 -12.98
CA PRO A 45 -34.74 36.70 -11.55
C PRO A 45 -34.70 35.47 -10.61
N SER A 46 -34.13 35.68 -9.42
CA SER A 46 -34.25 34.87 -8.18
C SER A 46 -35.72 34.90 -7.64
N PRO A 47 -36.16 34.14 -6.59
CA PRO A 47 -35.39 33.54 -5.47
C PRO A 47 -35.86 32.15 -4.95
N ASP A 48 -35.16 31.70 -3.90
CA ASP A 48 -35.52 30.70 -2.89
C ASP A 48 -35.71 29.23 -3.28
N ASP A 49 -34.71 28.40 -2.96
CA ASP A 49 -35.00 27.12 -2.31
C ASP A 49 -33.83 26.67 -1.40
N ASP A 50 -34.19 26.33 -0.17
CA ASP A 50 -33.32 25.86 0.91
C ASP A 50 -32.78 24.47 0.58
N GLY A 51 -31.47 24.36 0.36
CA GLY A 51 -30.83 23.13 -0.08
C GLY A 51 -29.52 22.85 0.66
N ALA A 52 -29.60 21.99 1.66
CA ALA A 52 -28.51 21.41 2.44
C ALA A 52 -27.16 21.33 1.68
N ARG A 53 -26.14 22.02 2.21
CA ARG A 53 -24.76 22.01 1.71
C ARG A 53 -24.20 20.58 1.70
N ARG A 54 -24.21 19.96 0.51
CA ARG A 54 -23.44 18.75 0.22
C ARG A 54 -21.96 19.08 0.12
N ASN A 55 -21.18 18.27 0.84
CA ASN A 55 -19.72 18.29 0.90
C ASN A 55 -19.13 17.99 -0.48
N GLY A 56 -18.56 19.01 -1.14
CA GLY A 56 -17.89 18.89 -2.43
C GLY A 56 -16.44 19.36 -2.32
N ARG A 57 -15.53 18.42 -2.07
CA ARG A 57 -14.10 18.54 -2.41
C ARG A 57 -13.53 17.16 -2.72
N ASP A 58 -13.87 16.64 -3.90
CA ASP A 58 -13.03 15.63 -4.57
C ASP A 58 -12.21 16.34 -5.64
N HIS A 59 -11.04 16.83 -5.23
CA HIS A 59 -9.92 17.08 -6.13
C HIS A 59 -8.80 16.13 -5.72
N ARG A 60 -8.99 14.83 -6.00
CA ARG A 60 -7.87 13.91 -6.06
C ARG A 60 -7.23 14.06 -7.43
N ALA A 61 -6.16 14.86 -7.45
CA ALA A 61 -5.16 14.79 -8.49
C ALA A 61 -4.71 13.33 -8.61
N ALA A 62 -4.84 12.79 -9.82
CA ALA A 62 -4.33 11.49 -10.18
C ALA A 62 -2.85 11.42 -9.78
N ILE A 63 -2.48 10.39 -9.02
CA ILE A 63 -1.08 10.01 -8.84
C ILE A 63 -0.56 9.71 -10.25
N ALA A 64 0.25 10.62 -10.79
CA ALA A 64 1.02 10.39 -12.00
C ALA A 64 2.03 9.27 -11.69
N VAL A 65 1.62 8.04 -11.97
CA VAL A 65 2.48 6.87 -11.92
C VAL A 65 3.62 7.11 -12.92
N PHE A 66 4.83 7.28 -12.40
CA PHE A 66 6.06 7.22 -13.19
C PHE A 66 6.13 5.81 -13.82
N LEU A 67 5.68 5.69 -15.06
CA LEU A 67 5.88 4.50 -15.87
C LEU A 67 7.33 4.50 -16.37
N HIS A 68 8.23 3.86 -15.64
CA HIS A 68 9.49 3.42 -16.24
C HIS A 68 9.27 2.04 -16.86
N ARG A 69 9.19 2.04 -18.19
CA ARG A 69 9.03 0.88 -19.06
C ARG A 69 10.24 -0.04 -18.95
N ALA A 70 10.13 -1.13 -18.18
CA ALA A 70 11.09 -2.22 -18.20
C ALA A 70 10.65 -3.28 -19.23
N GLU A 71 11.29 -3.26 -20.39
CA GLU A 71 11.20 -4.28 -21.43
C GLU A 71 11.48 -5.67 -20.83
N LEU A 72 10.47 -6.54 -20.75
CA LEU A 72 10.64 -7.95 -20.38
C LEU A 72 11.37 -8.69 -21.51
N ARG A 73 12.71 -8.74 -21.43
CA ARG A 73 13.51 -9.65 -22.26
C ARG A 73 13.27 -11.09 -21.81
N ARG A 74 12.56 -11.83 -22.66
CA ARG A 74 12.42 -13.29 -22.64
C ARG A 74 13.80 -13.97 -22.54
N ARG A 75 14.03 -14.79 -21.52
CA ARG A 75 15.06 -15.84 -21.57
C ARG A 75 14.55 -17.17 -20.99
N SER A 76 14.51 -18.12 -21.93
CA SER A 76 14.59 -19.58 -21.87
C SER A 76 14.39 -20.32 -20.54
N ARG A 77 13.38 -21.20 -20.59
CA ARG A 77 13.20 -22.41 -19.79
C ARG A 77 14.51 -23.22 -19.69
N ARG A 78 14.97 -23.52 -18.48
CA ARG A 78 15.82 -24.67 -18.17
C ARG A 78 15.28 -25.39 -16.93
N SER A 79 15.39 -26.71 -17.01
CA SER A 79 14.69 -27.74 -16.24
C SER A 79 15.04 -27.79 -14.76
N VAL A 80 14.00 -28.01 -13.95
CA VAL A 80 14.01 -28.24 -12.50
C VAL A 80 14.67 -29.58 -12.18
N GLY A 81 15.80 -29.54 -11.46
CA GLY A 81 16.41 -30.70 -10.82
C GLY A 81 15.75 -30.96 -9.46
N ARG A 82 15.23 -32.17 -9.26
CA ARG A 82 14.60 -32.66 -8.03
C ARG A 82 15.62 -32.75 -6.90
N THR A 83 15.33 -32.13 -5.75
CA THR A 83 16.01 -32.46 -4.49
C THR A 83 14.98 -32.92 -3.46
N ARG A 84 15.22 -34.11 -2.93
CA ARG A 84 14.31 -34.92 -2.12
C ARG A 84 14.02 -34.29 -0.76
N ALA A 85 12.76 -34.41 -0.32
CA ALA A 85 12.31 -34.18 1.04
C ALA A 85 13.02 -35.10 2.04
N ARG A 86 13.37 -34.57 3.21
CA ARG A 86 13.66 -35.37 4.41
C ARG A 86 12.80 -34.90 5.58
N SER A 87 12.32 -35.90 6.29
CA SER A 87 11.25 -35.87 7.29
C SER A 87 11.65 -35.17 8.58
N CYS A 88 10.72 -34.41 9.15
CA CYS A 88 10.69 -34.07 10.57
C CYS A 88 10.58 -35.34 11.42
N ARG A 89 11.41 -35.49 12.45
CA ARG A 89 11.04 -36.11 13.73
C ARG A 89 12.01 -35.73 14.86
N ARG A 90 11.38 -35.26 15.95
CA ARG A 90 11.81 -34.94 17.32
C ARG A 90 13.16 -35.52 17.80
N PHE A 91 13.96 -34.66 18.43
CA PHE A 91 14.63 -35.01 19.69
C PHE A 91 14.61 -33.79 20.63
N LEU A 92 13.68 -33.83 21.59
CA LEU A 92 13.75 -33.08 22.84
C LEU A 92 14.67 -33.89 23.76
N ALA A 93 15.87 -33.38 24.04
CA ALA A 93 16.69 -33.85 25.14
C ALA A 93 17.23 -32.63 25.87
N ALA A 94 16.60 -32.34 27.01
CA ALA A 94 17.06 -31.38 27.98
C ALA A 94 18.45 -31.81 28.50
N ARG A 95 19.48 -31.04 28.19
CA ARG A 95 20.75 -31.09 28.91
C ARG A 95 20.73 -29.93 29.91
N LYS A 96 20.57 -30.27 31.19
CA LYS A 96 20.87 -29.37 32.32
C LYS A 96 22.35 -28.97 32.19
N ALA A 97 22.60 -27.76 31.71
CA ALA A 97 23.91 -27.13 31.85
C ALA A 97 24.06 -26.71 33.31
N LEU A 98 25.02 -27.33 33.99
CA LEU A 98 25.47 -26.96 35.33
C LEU A 98 25.88 -25.48 35.33
N GLY A 99 25.53 -24.80 36.42
CA GLY A 99 25.62 -23.36 36.59
C GLY A 99 26.98 -22.79 36.19
N ARG A 100 26.98 -21.98 35.14
CA ARG A 100 28.03 -21.00 34.87
C ARG A 100 27.49 -19.66 35.34
N LYS A 101 28.09 -19.11 36.39
CA LYS A 101 27.78 -17.74 36.88
C LYS A 101 27.94 -16.80 35.68
N PRO A 102 26.96 -15.92 35.37
CA PRO A 102 27.13 -14.94 34.31
C PRO A 102 28.36 -14.10 34.64
N PRO A 103 29.19 -13.70 33.66
CA PRO A 103 30.20 -12.67 33.92
C PRO A 103 29.46 -11.40 34.34
N GLU A 104 29.56 -11.07 35.64
CA GLU A 104 29.17 -9.79 36.20
C GLU A 104 29.99 -8.71 35.46
N GLY A 105 29.33 -7.87 34.66
CA GLY A 105 29.99 -6.74 33.99
C GLY A 105 29.63 -6.47 32.52
N ARG A 106 28.84 -7.30 31.83
CA ARG A 106 28.26 -6.85 30.54
C ARG A 106 27.09 -5.92 30.83
N LYS A 107 27.27 -4.62 30.57
CA LYS A 107 26.14 -3.70 30.38
C LYS A 107 25.16 -4.39 29.44
N ALA A 108 23.90 -4.54 29.85
CA ALA A 108 22.87 -5.07 28.99
C ALA A 108 22.79 -4.14 27.77
N GLU A 109 23.37 -4.58 26.67
CA GLU A 109 23.32 -3.86 25.41
C GLU A 109 21.84 -3.77 25.06
N ALA A 110 21.31 -2.54 25.02
CA ALA A 110 19.90 -2.31 24.79
C ALA A 110 19.56 -2.82 23.38
N VAL A 111 19.04 -4.05 23.30
CA VAL A 111 18.62 -4.64 22.03
C VAL A 111 17.50 -3.77 21.49
N THR A 112 17.76 -3.04 20.41
CA THR A 112 16.72 -2.27 19.75
C THR A 112 15.62 -3.23 19.30
N PRO A 113 14.34 -2.96 19.64
CA PRO A 113 13.25 -3.79 19.16
C PRO A 113 13.24 -3.84 17.63
N GLY A 114 12.76 -4.96 17.09
CA GLY A 114 12.57 -5.12 15.65
C GLY A 114 11.66 -4.02 15.10
N PHE A 115 11.85 -3.66 13.83
CA PHE A 115 11.16 -2.53 13.22
C PHE A 115 9.63 -2.61 13.35
N PRO A 116 8.97 -3.78 13.14
CA PRO A 116 7.52 -3.87 13.30
C PRO A 116 7.01 -3.59 14.72
N ASP A 117 7.68 -4.07 15.75
CA ASP A 117 7.26 -3.83 17.13
C ASP A 117 7.52 -2.38 17.54
N TRP A 118 8.67 -1.85 17.11
CA TRP A 118 9.03 -0.46 17.30
C TRP A 118 8.05 0.50 16.62
N SER A 119 7.69 0.24 15.36
CA SER A 119 6.81 1.10 14.57
C SER A 119 5.40 1.18 15.19
N ARG A 120 4.88 0.05 15.68
CA ARG A 120 3.61 -0.03 16.41
C ARG A 120 3.64 0.80 17.69
N ALA A 121 4.75 0.74 18.44
CA ALA A 121 4.92 1.52 19.66
C ALA A 121 4.96 3.03 19.38
N ILE A 122 5.61 3.46 18.29
CA ILE A 122 5.63 4.88 17.88
C ILE A 122 4.24 5.32 17.41
N TYR A 123 3.56 4.52 16.59
CA TYR A 123 2.24 4.87 16.08
C TYR A 123 1.19 5.02 17.19
N ALA A 124 1.35 4.27 18.30
CA ALA A 124 0.48 4.37 19.47
C ALA A 124 0.71 5.64 20.33
N ARG A 125 1.76 6.43 20.07
CA ARG A 125 2.02 7.68 20.80
C ARG A 125 0.99 8.74 20.42
N THR A 126 0.56 9.52 21.40
CA THR A 126 -0.35 10.66 21.20
C THR A 126 0.22 11.60 20.14
N GLY A 127 -0.56 11.89 19.09
CA GLY A 127 -0.17 12.78 18.00
C GLY A 127 0.58 12.14 16.83
N ALA A 128 1.03 10.87 16.94
CA ALA A 128 1.77 10.21 15.87
C ALA A 128 0.90 9.92 14.63
N GLU A 129 -0.25 9.27 14.81
CA GLU A 129 -1.20 8.98 13.72
C GLU A 129 -1.60 10.22 12.91
N PRO A 130 -2.14 11.31 13.51
CA PRO A 130 -2.57 12.47 12.73
C PRO A 130 -1.41 13.15 11.99
N LEU A 131 -0.21 13.18 12.57
CA LEU A 131 0.97 13.75 11.93
C LEU A 131 1.43 12.92 10.72
N LEU A 132 1.53 11.59 10.88
CA LEU A 132 1.91 10.67 9.81
C LEU A 132 0.89 10.67 8.67
N LEU A 133 -0.41 10.70 8.98
CA LEU A 133 -1.47 10.82 7.97
C LEU A 133 -1.40 12.16 7.25
N ARG A 134 -1.12 13.27 7.95
CA ARG A 134 -0.90 14.57 7.30
C ARG A 134 0.27 14.54 6.32
N LEU A 135 1.41 13.96 6.73
CA LEU A 135 2.58 13.81 5.87
C LEU A 135 2.28 12.94 4.63
N GLN A 136 1.47 11.89 4.81
CA GLN A 136 1.04 11.04 3.70
C GLN A 136 0.07 11.77 2.75
N ASP A 137 -1.01 12.32 3.27
CA ASP A 137 -2.11 12.85 2.46
C ASP A 137 -1.75 14.18 1.78
N ALA A 138 -0.99 15.06 2.46
CA ALA A 138 -0.63 16.36 1.92
C ALA A 138 0.65 16.34 1.08
N HIS A 139 1.58 15.43 1.36
CA HIS A 139 2.93 15.44 0.77
C HIS A 139 3.30 14.14 0.05
N GLY A 140 2.39 13.16 -0.02
CA GLY A 140 2.60 11.91 -0.75
C GLY A 140 3.65 10.98 -0.11
N LEU A 141 4.06 11.24 1.14
CA LEU A 141 5.08 10.47 1.82
C LEU A 141 4.53 9.09 2.25
N ASN A 142 5.38 8.07 2.18
CA ASN A 142 5.04 6.74 2.65
C ASN A 142 5.30 6.63 4.15
N VAL A 143 4.27 6.30 4.93
CA VAL A 143 4.33 6.15 6.39
C VAL A 143 5.36 5.10 6.81
N ASN A 144 5.44 3.95 6.13
CA ASN A 144 6.43 2.91 6.44
C ASN A 144 7.86 3.41 6.21
N MET A 145 8.08 4.24 5.18
CA MET A 145 9.39 4.85 4.92
C MET A 145 9.75 5.91 5.97
N LEU A 146 8.79 6.75 6.39
CA LEU A 146 9.01 7.72 7.47
C LEU A 146 9.42 7.01 8.76
N LEU A 147 8.66 5.98 9.16
CA LEU A 147 8.95 5.18 10.35
C LEU A 147 10.28 4.44 10.23
N TRP A 148 10.61 3.91 9.05
CA TRP A 148 11.88 3.22 8.82
C TRP A 148 13.08 4.17 8.94
N CYS A 149 12.97 5.40 8.43
CA CYS A 149 14.03 6.41 8.57
C CYS A 149 14.31 6.76 10.04
N LEU A 150 13.25 6.90 10.85
CA LEU A 150 13.36 7.14 12.29
C LEU A 150 13.98 5.94 13.02
N TRP A 151 13.47 4.73 12.74
CA TRP A 151 13.98 3.50 13.34
C TRP A 151 15.46 3.27 13.00
N CYS A 152 15.86 3.53 11.75
CA CYS A 152 17.28 3.47 11.37
C CYS A 152 18.13 4.43 12.21
N GLY A 153 17.61 5.62 12.54
CA GLY A 153 18.29 6.55 13.43
C GLY A 153 18.56 5.99 14.83
N THR A 154 17.71 5.07 15.32
CA THR A 154 17.87 4.46 16.65
C THR A 154 19.01 3.46 16.73
N ALA A 155 19.28 2.69 15.66
CA ALA A 155 20.13 1.50 15.73
C ALA A 155 21.30 1.47 14.74
N PHE A 156 21.25 2.27 13.66
CA PHE A 156 22.20 2.17 12.56
C PHE A 156 22.88 3.50 12.27
N ARG A 157 24.03 3.42 11.60
CA ARG A 157 24.63 4.57 10.91
C ARG A 157 23.69 5.04 9.80
N GLU A 158 23.89 6.28 9.36
CA GLU A 158 23.09 6.88 8.30
C GLU A 158 23.11 6.02 7.02
N PRO A 159 21.94 5.68 6.45
CA PRO A 159 21.87 4.92 5.21
C PRO A 159 22.54 5.69 4.07
N PRO A 160 23.50 5.10 3.35
CA PRO A 160 24.00 5.71 2.13
C PRO A 160 22.85 5.81 1.11
N GLU A 161 22.92 6.81 0.22
CA GLU A 161 21.82 7.10 -0.73
C GLU A 161 21.38 5.87 -1.53
N ILE A 162 22.32 4.99 -1.91
CA ILE A 162 22.02 3.75 -2.63
C ILE A 162 21.11 2.82 -1.83
N VAL A 163 21.34 2.64 -0.52
CA VAL A 163 20.52 1.79 0.34
C VAL A 163 19.15 2.42 0.57
N LEU A 164 19.10 3.74 0.78
CA LEU A 164 17.84 4.47 0.91
C LEU A 164 16.99 4.35 -0.37
N ARG A 165 17.59 4.46 -1.57
CA ARG A 165 16.89 4.23 -2.85
C ARG A 165 16.38 2.81 -2.99
N LYS A 166 17.16 1.79 -2.57
CA LYS A 166 16.70 0.39 -2.54
C LYS A 166 15.46 0.24 -1.64
N ALA A 167 15.48 0.84 -0.45
CA ALA A 167 14.34 0.81 0.48
C ALA A 167 13.09 1.47 -0.13
N ILE A 168 13.25 2.64 -0.76
CA ILE A 168 12.16 3.33 -1.46
C ILE A 168 11.58 2.44 -2.57
N ASP A 169 12.41 1.85 -3.42
CA ASP A 169 11.97 0.99 -4.53
C ASP A 169 11.27 -0.28 -4.01
N LEU A 170 11.82 -0.92 -2.99
CA LEU A 170 11.22 -2.09 -2.32
C LEU A 170 9.83 -1.76 -1.77
N SER A 171 9.71 -0.69 -0.99
CA SER A 171 8.44 -0.22 -0.42
C SER A 171 7.43 0.14 -1.52
N SER A 172 7.89 0.83 -2.57
CA SER A 172 7.03 1.27 -3.68
C SER A 172 6.47 0.07 -4.46
N ARG A 173 7.32 -0.90 -4.81
CA ARG A 173 6.90 -2.13 -5.52
C ARG A 173 5.91 -2.93 -4.70
N TRP A 174 6.17 -3.11 -3.41
CA TRP A 174 5.29 -3.84 -2.52
C TRP A 174 3.93 -3.13 -2.36
N THR A 175 3.96 -1.82 -2.14
CA THR A 175 2.75 -1.00 -2.03
C THR A 175 1.88 -1.13 -3.28
N LEU A 176 2.48 -1.05 -4.47
CA LEU A 176 1.75 -1.19 -5.74
C LEU A 176 1.14 -2.59 -5.90
N ALA A 177 1.87 -3.64 -5.51
CA ALA A 177 1.45 -5.02 -5.70
C ALA A 177 0.41 -5.50 -4.67
N ALA A 178 0.49 -5.02 -3.42
CA ALA A 178 -0.28 -5.57 -2.30
C ALA A 178 -1.08 -4.50 -1.53
N THR A 179 -0.38 -3.55 -0.87
CA THR A 179 -1.02 -2.64 0.10
C THR A 179 -2.05 -1.70 -0.56
N ALA A 180 -1.73 -1.10 -1.70
CA ALA A 180 -2.61 -0.15 -2.38
C ALA A 180 -3.90 -0.82 -2.94
N PRO A 181 -3.84 -1.98 -3.61
CA PRO A 181 -5.05 -2.73 -3.98
C PRO A 181 -5.94 -3.08 -2.79
N LEU A 182 -5.38 -3.60 -1.69
CA LEU A 182 -6.14 -3.95 -0.48
C LEU A 182 -6.81 -2.73 0.15
N ARG A 183 -6.06 -1.63 0.25
CA ARG A 183 -6.58 -0.35 0.74
C ARG A 183 -7.71 0.20 -0.13
N SER A 184 -7.60 0.05 -1.45
CA SER A 184 -8.67 0.43 -2.39
C SER A 184 -9.94 -0.37 -2.14
N VAL A 185 -9.83 -1.70 -2.04
CA VAL A 185 -10.97 -2.58 -1.71
C VAL A 185 -11.59 -2.19 -0.37
N ARG A 186 -10.79 -2.01 0.68
CA ARG A 186 -11.29 -1.62 2.02
C ARG A 186 -12.02 -0.27 2.00
N ARG A 187 -11.53 0.70 1.24
CA ARG A 187 -12.18 2.02 1.08
C ARG A 187 -13.52 1.89 0.37
N ASN A 188 -13.59 1.12 -0.71
CA ASN A 188 -14.83 0.89 -1.46
C ASN A 188 -15.89 0.17 -0.62
N LEU A 189 -15.48 -0.74 0.27
CA LEU A 189 -16.37 -1.43 1.21
C LEU A 189 -16.94 -0.53 2.32
N LYS A 190 -16.48 0.72 2.47
CA LYS A 190 -17.07 1.69 3.43
C LYS A 190 -18.48 2.13 3.01
N THR A 191 -18.74 2.17 1.71
CA THR A 191 -20.02 2.56 1.10
C THR A 191 -20.40 1.51 0.05
N PRO A 192 -20.84 0.31 0.49
CA PRO A 192 -21.17 -0.76 -0.42
C PRO A 192 -22.46 -0.44 -1.22
N PRO A 193 -22.70 -1.12 -2.35
CA PRO A 193 -23.97 -1.01 -3.08
C PRO A 193 -25.18 -1.34 -2.18
N ARG A 194 -26.34 -0.73 -2.44
CA ARG A 194 -27.56 -0.92 -1.63
C ARG A 194 -28.02 -2.37 -1.55
N GLN A 195 -27.66 -3.19 -2.54
CA GLN A 195 -28.00 -4.61 -2.62
C GLN A 195 -27.14 -5.49 -1.70
N ALA A 196 -25.99 -5.01 -1.27
CA ALA A 196 -25.10 -5.77 -0.39
C ALA A 196 -25.60 -5.69 1.07
N PRO A 197 -25.74 -6.83 1.78
CA PRO A 197 -26.12 -6.81 3.19
C PRO A 197 -25.08 -6.02 4.02
N PRO A 198 -25.49 -4.99 4.79
CA PRO A 198 -24.56 -4.11 5.50
C PRO A 198 -23.58 -4.84 6.43
N ASP A 199 -24.08 -5.83 7.17
CA ASP A 199 -23.23 -6.61 8.10
C ASP A 199 -22.23 -7.51 7.38
N ALA A 200 -22.62 -8.08 6.24
CA ALA A 200 -21.72 -8.88 5.41
C ALA A 200 -20.61 -8.00 4.82
N ALA A 201 -20.95 -6.80 4.33
CA ALA A 201 -19.98 -5.83 3.84
C ALA A 201 -19.02 -5.37 4.95
N ARG A 202 -19.53 -5.12 6.17
CA ARG A 202 -18.71 -4.78 7.35
C ARG A 202 -17.72 -5.89 7.69
N ARG A 203 -18.17 -7.15 7.79
CA ARG A 203 -17.29 -8.30 8.07
C ARG A 203 -16.23 -8.50 7.00
N LEU A 204 -16.60 -8.36 5.72
CA LEU A 204 -15.64 -8.42 4.63
C LEU A 204 -14.60 -7.30 4.73
N ARG A 205 -15.04 -6.07 5.02
CA ARG A 205 -14.15 -4.92 5.22
C ARG A 205 -13.15 -5.16 6.35
N ASP A 206 -13.60 -5.72 7.48
CA ASP A 206 -12.73 -6.05 8.61
C ASP A 206 -11.72 -7.15 8.25
N SER A 207 -12.14 -8.14 7.45
CA SER A 207 -11.23 -9.18 6.93
C SER A 207 -10.18 -8.60 5.99
N VAL A 208 -10.57 -7.70 5.06
CA VAL A 208 -9.63 -7.00 4.17
C VAL A 208 -8.69 -6.11 4.98
N LYS A 209 -9.17 -5.44 6.04
CA LYS A 209 -8.33 -4.65 6.94
C LYS A 209 -7.25 -5.52 7.59
N ALA A 210 -7.60 -6.72 8.07
CA ALA A 210 -6.62 -7.63 8.67
C ALA A 210 -5.55 -8.07 7.66
N VAL A 211 -5.94 -8.37 6.41
CA VAL A 211 -5.01 -8.73 5.34
C VAL A 211 -4.13 -7.54 4.93
N GLU A 212 -4.69 -6.32 4.89
CA GLU A 212 -3.92 -5.09 4.66
C GLU A 212 -2.85 -4.89 5.73
N LEU A 213 -3.19 -5.04 7.01
CA LEU A 213 -2.24 -4.93 8.11
C LEU A 213 -1.15 -6.02 8.04
N ALA A 214 -1.51 -7.25 7.64
CA ALA A 214 -0.52 -8.31 7.43
C ALA A 214 0.43 -7.99 6.25
N ALA A 215 -0.07 -7.37 5.19
CA ALA A 215 0.77 -6.91 4.08
C ALA A 215 1.73 -5.79 4.51
N GLU A 216 1.30 -4.87 5.37
CA GLU A 216 2.17 -3.84 5.94
C GLU A 216 3.24 -4.42 6.88
N ASP A 217 2.91 -5.43 7.69
CA ASP A 217 3.90 -6.12 8.54
C ASP A 217 4.98 -6.79 7.69
N ILE A 218 4.61 -7.41 6.56
CA ILE A 218 5.58 -7.99 5.60
C ILE A 218 6.49 -6.90 5.02
N GLU A 219 5.94 -5.73 4.64
CA GLU A 219 6.74 -4.60 4.15
C GLU A 219 7.78 -4.16 5.18
N GLN A 220 7.36 -3.99 6.43
CA GLN A 220 8.26 -3.58 7.51
C GLN A 220 9.34 -4.63 7.78
N ARG A 221 9.01 -5.93 7.74
CA ARG A 221 10.01 -7.00 7.87
C ARG A 221 11.04 -7.00 6.73
N MET A 222 10.61 -6.74 5.50
CA MET A 222 11.54 -6.62 4.36
C MET A 222 12.46 -5.41 4.52
N LEU A 223 11.93 -4.26 4.97
CA LEU A 223 12.70 -3.06 5.24
C LEU A 223 13.67 -3.25 6.42
N GLU A 224 13.26 -3.99 7.46
CA GLU A 224 14.13 -4.37 8.58
C GLU A 224 15.29 -5.24 8.11
N ALA A 225 15.02 -6.28 7.33
CA ALA A 225 16.05 -7.17 6.79
C ALA A 225 17.07 -6.38 5.96
N LEU A 226 16.60 -5.51 5.07
CA LEU A 226 17.45 -4.64 4.26
C LEU A 226 18.37 -3.77 5.13
N ALA A 227 17.84 -3.16 6.19
CA ALA A 227 18.67 -2.36 7.11
C ALA A 227 19.72 -3.21 7.84
N ARG A 228 19.33 -4.38 8.36
CA ARG A 228 20.24 -5.27 9.09
C ARG A 228 21.35 -5.85 8.20
N GLU A 229 21.08 -6.04 6.91
CA GLU A 229 22.04 -6.56 5.94
C GLU A 229 22.97 -5.48 5.40
N ASP A 230 22.43 -4.31 5.04
CA ASP A 230 23.17 -3.27 4.30
C ASP A 230 23.69 -2.11 5.18
N LEU A 231 23.28 -1.99 6.45
CA LEU A 231 23.68 -0.89 7.33
C LEU A 231 24.55 -1.35 8.52
N ALA A 232 25.58 -0.56 8.81
CA ALA A 232 26.39 -0.75 10.00
C ALA A 232 25.63 -0.27 11.27
N PRO A 233 25.76 -0.98 12.40
CA PRO A 233 25.20 -0.51 13.67
C PRO A 233 25.82 0.83 14.09
N ALA A 234 25.03 1.65 14.77
CA ALA A 234 25.52 2.87 15.41
C ALA A 234 26.06 2.54 16.81
N GLU A 235 27.28 2.97 17.09
CA GLU A 235 27.92 2.79 18.41
C GLU A 235 27.75 4.03 19.31
N GLU A 236 27.37 5.16 18.72
CA GLU A 236 27.32 6.46 19.38
C GLU A 236 25.89 6.96 19.61
N ALA A 237 25.73 7.81 20.62
CA ALA A 237 24.52 8.59 20.86
C ALA A 237 24.19 9.51 19.66
N GLY A 238 23.05 10.20 19.71
CA GLY A 238 22.62 11.12 18.64
C GLY A 238 21.68 10.51 17.61
N GLY A 239 20.83 9.56 18.03
CA GLY A 239 19.81 8.96 17.17
C GLY A 239 18.87 9.98 16.51
N ALA A 240 18.51 11.05 17.23
CA ALA A 240 17.72 12.16 16.67
C ALA A 240 18.41 12.84 15.48
N GLY A 241 19.72 13.07 15.57
CA GLY A 241 20.52 13.67 14.49
C GLY A 241 20.57 12.77 13.25
N ARG A 242 20.73 11.45 13.45
CA ARG A 242 20.68 10.47 12.35
C ARG A 242 19.29 10.40 11.72
N ALA A 243 18.24 10.30 12.54
CA ALA A 243 16.86 10.28 12.07
C ALA A 243 16.51 11.53 11.24
N ARG A 244 16.98 12.71 11.67
CA ARG A 244 16.82 13.97 10.92
C ARG A 244 17.44 13.89 9.53
N ARG A 245 18.68 13.41 9.42
CA ARG A 245 19.36 13.27 8.12
C ARG A 245 18.71 12.22 7.23
N ASN A 246 18.29 11.09 7.81
CA ASN A 246 17.56 10.04 7.10
C ASN A 246 16.25 10.58 6.50
N LEU A 247 15.44 11.29 7.30
CA LEU A 247 14.18 11.89 6.86
C LEU A 247 14.40 12.97 5.80
N ALA A 248 15.39 13.85 5.97
CA ALA A 248 15.71 14.87 4.99
C ALA A 248 16.14 14.25 3.65
N ALA A 249 16.97 13.21 3.68
CA ALA A 249 17.37 12.47 2.49
C ALA A 249 16.16 11.80 1.82
N TYR A 250 15.28 11.15 2.59
CA TYR A 250 14.07 10.52 2.06
C TYR A 250 13.12 11.53 1.41
N VAL A 251 12.81 12.64 2.09
CA VAL A 251 11.94 13.70 1.58
C VAL A 251 12.48 14.30 0.29
N ARG A 252 13.80 14.51 0.20
CA ARG A 252 14.46 14.97 -1.03
C ARG A 252 14.28 13.96 -2.17
N LEU A 253 14.51 12.68 -1.91
CA LEU A 253 14.38 11.62 -2.92
C LEU A 253 12.92 11.37 -3.35
N ALA A 254 11.96 11.61 -2.46
CA ALA A 254 10.54 11.54 -2.73
C ALA A 254 9.97 12.81 -3.39
N ASP A 255 10.80 13.84 -3.58
CA ASP A 255 10.44 15.17 -4.10
C ASP A 255 9.33 15.89 -3.28
N ALA A 256 9.09 15.44 -2.05
CA ALA A 256 8.01 15.93 -1.19
C ALA A 256 8.23 17.39 -0.74
N ALA A 257 9.49 17.85 -0.67
CA ALA A 257 9.82 19.23 -0.31
C ALA A 257 9.27 20.28 -1.29
N ARG A 258 8.90 19.87 -2.51
CA ARG A 258 8.29 20.77 -3.51
C ARG A 258 6.78 20.91 -3.37
N THR A 259 6.15 20.11 -2.52
CA THR A 259 4.71 20.13 -2.34
C THR A 259 4.27 21.36 -1.53
N PRO A 260 3.20 22.08 -1.93
CA PRO A 260 2.73 23.25 -1.19
C PRO A 260 2.43 22.94 0.28
N GLY A 261 2.86 23.82 1.17
CA GLY A 261 2.63 23.69 2.62
C GLY A 261 3.54 22.68 3.32
N PHE A 262 4.53 22.10 2.64
CA PHE A 262 5.56 21.31 3.30
C PHE A 262 6.43 22.21 4.20
N SER A 263 6.71 21.74 5.41
CA SER A 263 7.57 22.43 6.37
C SER A 263 8.48 21.45 7.07
N VAL A 264 9.73 21.86 7.29
CA VAL A 264 10.72 21.10 8.07
C VAL A 264 10.22 20.84 9.49
N SER A 265 9.41 21.74 10.07
CA SER A 265 8.82 21.57 11.40
C SER A 265 7.96 20.30 11.53
N LEU A 266 7.36 19.82 10.44
CA LEU A 266 6.59 18.55 10.45
C LEU A 266 7.51 17.34 10.68
N LEU A 267 8.74 17.39 10.17
CA LEU A 267 9.74 16.35 10.41
C LEU A 267 10.28 16.44 11.84
N GLU A 268 10.51 17.66 12.34
CA GLU A 268 10.97 17.88 13.71
C GLU A 268 9.96 17.37 14.74
N SER A 269 8.66 17.64 14.58
CA SER A 269 7.64 17.08 15.47
C SER A 269 7.62 15.55 15.46
N LEU A 270 7.93 14.92 14.32
CA LEU A 270 8.02 13.46 14.22
C LEU A 270 9.28 12.90 14.92
N ILE A 271 10.38 13.65 14.86
CA ILE A 271 11.62 13.34 15.57
C ILE A 271 11.41 13.48 17.08
N GLU A 272 10.78 14.56 17.55
CA GLU A 272 10.46 14.78 18.98
C GLU A 272 9.54 13.69 19.54
N LEU A 273 8.54 13.26 18.74
CA LEU A 273 7.70 12.11 19.09
C LEU A 273 8.48 10.81 19.24
N THR A 274 9.69 10.70 18.70
CA THR A 274 10.52 9.49 18.72
C THR A 274 11.64 9.59 19.76
N PHE A 275 12.32 10.73 19.77
CA PHE A 275 13.47 11.10 20.60
C PHE A 275 13.08 12.33 21.42
N PRO A 276 12.29 12.17 22.50
CA PRO A 276 11.95 13.30 23.35
C PRO A 276 13.24 13.91 23.90
N PRO A 277 13.31 15.25 24.07
CA PRO A 277 14.43 15.86 24.76
C PRO A 277 14.54 15.21 26.13
N SER A 278 15.76 14.90 26.56
CA SER A 278 16.00 14.51 27.94
C SER A 278 15.49 15.63 28.84
N GLU A 279 14.51 15.33 29.70
CA GLU A 279 14.14 16.22 30.80
C GLU A 279 15.38 16.38 31.69
N SER A 280 16.18 17.41 31.43
CA SER A 280 17.27 17.82 32.30
C SER A 280 16.81 18.98 33.15
N ASP A 281 16.65 18.70 34.45
CA ASP A 281 16.88 19.60 35.58
C ASP A 281 16.03 20.88 35.62
N GLY A 282 14.73 20.69 35.86
CA GLY A 282 13.75 21.76 36.06
C GLY A 282 12.97 21.65 37.37
N GLU A 283 13.55 21.11 38.44
CA GLU A 283 12.98 21.24 39.79
C GLU A 283 14.09 21.41 40.82
N SER A 284 14.54 22.65 40.97
CA SER A 284 15.26 23.16 42.13
C SER A 284 15.14 24.69 42.13
N ALA A 285 14.01 25.18 42.64
CA ALA A 285 13.89 26.42 43.44
C ALA A 285 12.43 26.59 43.88
#